data_AF-A0A4Q5ZRA7-F1
#
_entry.id   AF-A0A4Q5ZRA7-F1
#
_cell.length_a   1.000
_cell.length_b   1.000
_cell.length_c   1.000
_cell.angle_alpha   90.00
_cell.angle_beta   90.00
_cell.angle_gamma   90.00
#
_symmetry.space_group_name_H-M   'P 1'
#
loop_
_entity.id
_entity.type
_entity.pdbx_description
1 polymer ?
#
loop_
_entity_poly.entity_id
_entity_poly.type
_entity_poly.pdbx_seq_one_letter_code
_entity_poly.pdbx_strand_id
1 'polypeptide(L)'
;IHAVKPRQDNEIPQAATAHDSAWDFFSQQPSSMHTLFWAMSGHGTVRSYRHMDGWGVHTFRFVADEGKTKLVKFRFKTQQGLASRLWEEQQVMAGKSADADRQDLWEAIEAGEFPQWELGLQIFTEEQAEAFPFDVLDPTKIVPEELVPVVRVGKMTLNRNPDNFFAETEQVAFCTAHIVPGIDFSNDPLLQGRIHSYLDTQLTRLGGPNFHEIPINSSIAPVNNNQRDGMHRQAIHRGRVSYEPNSLAGGCPFQAGISGFSSFPQPIAEDKVRGKPELFADHYSQATLFWQSQTPVEKAHIIAAFRFELTRIQVVAIRQRVLSLLLNVDKELATSVAKGLGLELPPAAHIVSNLPAPTYEPSPALSLFSRPGQTGIHTRRVAILVGNEVEADAVATVYTDLLSEGAVPRIVGVQLGKVITHDGKALDVEISLEAGPSVLYDAVIVAGGDGSVKELLADAHALEFVRLQYRHCKPIMAIGSGVTLLHKADVPTTLPDGSVDEAIILVDDSTLEDGLSNFKKALAAHRFFTRELDPPIA
;
A
#
# COMPACT_ATOMS: atom_id res chain seq x y z
N ILE A 1 -11.69 10.58 -11.61
CA ILE A 1 -10.85 9.65 -12.42
C ILE A 1 -10.20 10.36 -13.61
N HIS A 2 -10.93 10.98 -14.55
CA HIS A 2 -10.31 11.67 -15.70
C HIS A 2 -9.19 12.64 -15.31
N ALA A 3 -9.39 13.45 -14.26
CA ALA A 3 -8.39 14.40 -13.77
C ALA A 3 -7.04 13.76 -13.40
N VAL A 4 -7.07 12.57 -12.80
CA VAL A 4 -5.90 11.82 -12.28
C VAL A 4 -5.29 10.88 -13.33
N LYS A 5 -6.06 10.49 -14.34
CA LYS A 5 -5.55 9.68 -15.45
C LYS A 5 -4.65 10.54 -16.36
N PRO A 6 -3.83 9.89 -17.23
CA PRO A 6 -3.03 10.62 -18.20
C PRO A 6 -3.91 11.58 -19.01
N ARG A 7 -3.39 12.78 -19.29
CA ARG A 7 -4.19 13.85 -19.88
C ARG A 7 -4.72 13.47 -21.26
N GLN A 8 -5.91 13.94 -21.59
CA GLN A 8 -6.60 13.55 -22.82
C GLN A 8 -5.85 13.96 -24.10
N ASP A 9 -5.11 15.06 -24.07
CA ASP A 9 -4.41 15.61 -25.23
C ASP A 9 -3.19 14.79 -25.64
N ASN A 10 -2.50 14.16 -24.69
CA ASN A 10 -1.22 13.51 -24.95
C ASN A 10 -0.95 12.21 -24.16
N GLU A 11 -1.91 11.73 -23.37
CA GLU A 11 -1.83 10.53 -22.54
C GLU A 11 -0.62 10.50 -21.59
N ILE A 12 -0.26 11.67 -21.04
CA ILE A 12 0.86 11.83 -20.10
C ILE A 12 0.38 12.58 -18.83
N PRO A 13 0.87 12.23 -17.64
CA PRO A 13 1.79 11.13 -17.32
C PRO A 13 1.05 9.82 -17.01
N GLN A 14 1.75 8.70 -17.16
CA GLN A 14 1.24 7.37 -16.78
C GLN A 14 1.41 7.14 -15.27
N ALA A 15 0.37 6.61 -14.63
CA ALA A 15 0.37 6.15 -13.24
C ALA A 15 0.94 7.15 -12.21
N ALA A 16 0.67 8.45 -12.40
CA ALA A 16 1.14 9.51 -11.52
C ALA A 16 0.11 10.63 -11.40
N THR A 17 0.04 11.30 -10.24
CA THR A 17 -0.81 12.47 -10.02
C THR A 17 -0.09 13.79 -10.26
N ALA A 18 1.23 13.79 -10.47
CA ALA A 18 2.07 14.98 -10.53
C ALA A 18 1.93 15.75 -11.86
N HIS A 19 0.72 16.20 -12.17
CA HIS A 19 0.37 16.96 -13.37
C HIS A 19 -0.84 17.87 -13.13
N ASP A 20 -0.95 18.92 -13.95
CA ASP A 20 -1.88 20.02 -13.75
C ASP A 20 -3.36 19.59 -13.62
N SER A 21 -3.85 18.65 -14.42
CA SER A 21 -5.28 18.27 -14.38
C SER A 21 -5.69 17.60 -13.06
N ALA A 22 -4.81 16.80 -12.46
CA ALA A 22 -5.09 16.14 -11.19
C ALA A 22 -5.18 17.18 -10.07
N TRP A 23 -4.16 18.03 -9.97
CA TRP A 23 -4.08 19.03 -8.93
C TRP A 23 -5.02 20.22 -9.14
N ASP A 24 -5.45 20.52 -10.37
CA ASP A 24 -6.54 21.47 -10.61
C ASP A 24 -7.84 20.97 -9.99
N PHE A 25 -8.20 19.70 -10.25
CA PHE A 25 -9.38 19.07 -9.66
C PHE A 25 -9.29 19.05 -8.12
N PHE A 26 -8.16 18.59 -7.57
CA PHE A 26 -7.97 18.57 -6.12
C PHE A 26 -8.05 19.96 -5.49
N SER A 27 -7.50 20.98 -6.16
CA SER A 27 -7.56 22.37 -5.69
C SER A 27 -8.98 22.96 -5.69
N GLN A 28 -9.91 22.36 -6.44
CA GLN A 28 -11.30 22.81 -6.56
C GLN A 28 -12.30 21.88 -5.85
N GLN A 29 -11.85 20.73 -5.35
CA GLN A 29 -12.67 19.74 -4.65
C GLN A 29 -12.06 19.41 -3.29
N PRO A 30 -12.26 20.28 -2.27
CA PRO A 30 -11.65 20.11 -0.95
C PRO A 30 -12.07 18.80 -0.25
N SER A 31 -13.19 18.20 -0.64
CA SER A 31 -13.61 16.87 -0.16
C SER A 31 -12.58 15.76 -0.44
N SER A 32 -11.65 15.97 -1.36
CA SER A 32 -10.53 15.06 -1.63
C SER A 32 -9.41 15.13 -0.59
N MET A 33 -9.37 16.17 0.25
CA MET A 33 -8.21 16.48 1.10
C MET A 33 -7.82 15.32 2.00
N HIS A 34 -8.78 14.70 2.69
CA HIS A 34 -8.47 13.58 3.57
C HIS A 34 -7.82 12.43 2.79
N THR A 35 -8.34 12.06 1.61
CA THR A 35 -7.73 11.01 0.77
C THR A 35 -6.33 11.39 0.29
N LEU A 36 -6.09 12.66 -0.03
CA LEU A 36 -4.76 13.14 -0.44
C LEU A 36 -3.72 12.96 0.67
N PHE A 37 -4.09 13.18 1.93
CA PHE A 37 -3.16 12.94 3.04
C PHE A 37 -2.74 11.47 3.15
N TRP A 38 -3.66 10.52 2.93
CA TRP A 38 -3.31 9.10 2.82
C TRP A 38 -2.37 8.86 1.63
N ALA A 39 -2.71 9.38 0.45
CA ALA A 39 -1.93 9.16 -0.77
C ALA A 39 -0.52 9.79 -0.73
N MET A 40 -0.36 10.94 -0.07
CA MET A 40 0.92 11.65 0.10
C MET A 40 1.74 11.14 1.29
N SER A 41 1.21 10.18 2.06
CA SER A 41 1.94 9.50 3.14
C SER A 41 2.56 8.19 2.65
N GLY A 42 3.29 7.49 3.53
CA GLY A 42 3.80 6.15 3.21
C GLY A 42 2.71 5.11 2.89
N HIS A 43 1.44 5.37 3.22
CA HIS A 43 0.31 4.53 2.78
C HIS A 43 0.13 4.56 1.24
N GLY A 44 0.65 5.59 0.56
CA GLY A 44 0.71 5.68 -0.90
C GLY A 44 1.92 4.99 -1.53
N THR A 45 2.94 4.61 -0.74
CA THR A 45 4.19 4.01 -1.20
C THR A 45 4.51 2.72 -0.42
N VAL A 46 3.53 1.82 -0.30
CA VAL A 46 3.65 0.58 0.50
C VAL A 46 4.89 -0.26 0.13
N ARG A 47 5.51 -0.92 1.11
CA ARG A 47 6.69 -1.78 0.91
C ARG A 47 6.37 -3.03 0.08
N SER A 48 5.16 -3.56 0.21
CA SER A 48 4.56 -4.55 -0.67
C SER A 48 3.08 -4.71 -0.30
N TYR A 49 2.30 -5.43 -1.12
CA TYR A 49 0.89 -5.69 -0.81
C TYR A 49 0.68 -6.33 0.56
N ARG A 50 1.63 -7.13 1.05
CA ARG A 50 1.55 -7.84 2.33
C ARG A 50 1.67 -6.88 3.53
N HIS A 51 2.27 -5.70 3.35
CA HIS A 51 2.55 -4.74 4.42
C HIS A 51 1.58 -3.55 4.44
N MET A 52 0.35 -3.77 4.00
CA MET A 52 -0.69 -2.74 4.00
C MET A 52 -2.00 -3.29 4.58
N ASP A 53 -2.76 -2.38 5.18
CA ASP A 53 -4.13 -2.63 5.59
C ASP A 53 -5.10 -2.58 4.39
N GLY A 54 -6.32 -3.08 4.61
CA GLY A 54 -7.43 -2.96 3.68
C GLY A 54 -8.67 -2.36 4.37
N TRP A 55 -9.46 -1.61 3.62
CA TRP A 55 -10.66 -0.93 4.11
C TRP A 55 -11.83 -1.16 3.16
N GLY A 56 -13.00 -1.47 3.72
CA GLY A 56 -14.26 -1.47 2.96
C GLY A 56 -14.72 -0.06 2.56
N VAL A 57 -14.18 0.98 3.23
CA VAL A 57 -14.49 2.42 3.12
C VAL A 57 -15.92 2.75 3.55
N HIS A 58 -16.89 2.18 2.85
CA HIS A 58 -18.31 2.45 3.04
C HIS A 58 -18.85 1.85 4.34
N THR A 59 -19.89 2.49 4.86
CA THR A 59 -20.74 1.88 5.88
C THR A 59 -21.71 0.92 5.20
N PHE A 60 -21.76 -0.31 5.69
CA PHE A 60 -22.76 -1.32 5.33
C PHE A 60 -23.69 -1.56 6.52
N ARG A 61 -24.66 -2.44 6.36
CA ARG A 61 -25.58 -2.86 7.42
C ARG A 61 -25.47 -4.36 7.63
N PHE A 62 -25.46 -4.78 8.89
CA PHE A 62 -25.79 -6.15 9.27
C PHE A 62 -27.26 -6.27 9.63
N VAL A 63 -27.87 -7.38 9.21
CA VAL A 63 -29.27 -7.71 9.46
C VAL A 63 -29.30 -9.07 10.17
N ALA A 64 -29.78 -9.09 11.40
CA ALA A 64 -29.98 -10.32 12.17
C ALA A 64 -31.29 -11.02 11.76
N ASP A 65 -31.44 -12.29 12.12
CA ASP A 65 -32.61 -13.11 11.82
C ASP A 65 -33.92 -12.50 12.35
N GLU A 66 -33.88 -11.78 13.48
CA GLU A 66 -35.05 -11.08 14.03
C GLU A 66 -35.32 -9.71 13.38
N GLY A 67 -34.60 -9.37 12.31
CA GLY A 67 -34.71 -8.10 11.59
C GLY A 67 -34.03 -6.91 12.26
N LYS A 68 -33.34 -7.12 13.40
CA LYS A 68 -32.53 -6.07 14.05
C LYS A 68 -31.29 -5.77 13.22
N THR A 69 -30.88 -4.50 13.22
CA THR A 69 -29.77 -4.05 12.38
C THR A 69 -28.70 -3.28 13.13
N LYS A 70 -27.47 -3.33 12.62
CA LYS A 70 -26.37 -2.46 13.03
C LYS A 70 -25.61 -1.98 11.79
N LEU A 71 -24.99 -0.81 11.91
CA LEU A 71 -24.08 -0.30 10.89
C LEU A 71 -22.69 -0.91 11.10
N VAL A 72 -21.97 -1.14 10.00
CA VAL A 72 -20.66 -1.79 10.03
C VAL A 72 -19.70 -1.20 9.00
N LYS A 73 -18.43 -1.02 9.40
CA LYS A 73 -17.30 -0.82 8.48
C LYS A 73 -16.32 -2.01 8.56
N PHE A 74 -15.87 -2.49 7.40
CA PHE A 74 -14.93 -3.62 7.29
C PHE A 74 -13.48 -3.15 7.26
N ARG A 75 -12.61 -3.88 7.97
CA ARG A 75 -11.17 -3.64 8.07
C ARG A 75 -10.41 -4.94 7.87
N PHE A 76 -9.31 -4.90 7.13
CA PHE A 76 -8.33 -5.96 7.01
C PHE A 76 -7.01 -5.45 7.58
N LYS A 77 -6.59 -5.98 8.72
CA LYS A 77 -5.33 -5.59 9.35
C LYS A 77 -4.23 -6.57 8.98
N THR A 78 -3.18 -6.09 8.32
CA THR A 78 -2.04 -6.95 7.96
C THR A 78 -1.42 -7.58 9.21
N GLN A 79 -1.08 -8.86 9.13
CA GLN A 79 -0.33 -9.57 10.17
C GLN A 79 1.19 -9.44 9.98
N GLN A 80 1.64 -8.97 8.81
CA GLN A 80 3.06 -8.72 8.53
C GLN A 80 3.53 -7.39 9.12
N GLY A 81 2.60 -6.48 9.42
CA GLY A 81 2.90 -5.11 9.86
C GLY A 81 2.87 -4.11 8.73
N LEU A 82 2.78 -2.83 9.09
CA LEU A 82 2.77 -1.72 8.16
C LEU A 82 4.21 -1.31 7.82
N ALA A 83 4.50 -1.16 6.53
CA ALA A 83 5.80 -0.68 6.05
C ALA A 83 5.66 0.01 4.69
N SER A 84 6.49 1.01 4.43
CA SER A 84 6.51 1.78 3.19
C SER A 84 7.93 1.93 2.64
N ARG A 85 8.02 2.25 1.34
CA ARG A 85 9.24 2.70 0.69
C ARG A 85 9.34 4.22 0.79
N LEU A 86 10.56 4.73 0.71
CA LEU A 86 10.77 6.17 0.47
C LEU A 86 10.38 6.53 -0.96
N TRP A 87 10.06 7.79 -1.20
CA TRP A 87 9.55 8.21 -2.52
C TRP A 87 10.55 7.98 -3.65
N GLU A 88 11.83 8.36 -3.46
CA GLU A 88 12.89 8.11 -4.45
C GLU A 88 13.06 6.61 -4.70
N GLU A 89 13.06 5.80 -3.64
CA GLU A 89 13.15 4.35 -3.73
C GLU A 89 11.99 3.77 -4.56
N GLN A 90 10.77 4.27 -4.37
CA GLN A 90 9.60 3.85 -5.15
C GLN A 90 9.74 4.23 -6.62
N GLN A 91 10.26 5.42 -6.95
CA GLN A 91 10.49 5.82 -8.34
C GLN A 91 11.57 4.96 -9.02
N VAL A 92 12.67 4.70 -8.34
CA VAL A 92 13.74 3.83 -8.85
C VAL A 92 13.20 2.41 -9.05
N MET A 93 12.42 1.90 -8.09
CA MET A 93 11.76 0.59 -8.20
C MET A 93 10.85 0.53 -9.42
N ALA A 94 10.00 1.53 -9.65
CA ALA A 94 9.07 1.55 -10.78
C ALA A 94 9.79 1.45 -12.14
N GLY A 95 11.01 2.00 -12.26
CA GLY A 95 11.81 1.91 -13.48
C GLY A 95 12.64 0.62 -13.59
N LYS A 96 13.19 0.13 -12.47
CA LYS A 96 14.12 -1.01 -12.46
C LYS A 96 13.44 -2.37 -12.25
N SER A 97 12.26 -2.41 -11.63
CA SER A 97 11.45 -3.61 -11.40
C SER A 97 9.98 -3.24 -11.24
N ALA A 98 9.30 -3.03 -12.37
CA ALA A 98 7.89 -2.64 -12.39
C ALA A 98 6.94 -3.69 -11.78
N ASP A 99 7.38 -4.96 -11.73
CA ASP A 99 6.62 -6.08 -11.16
C ASP A 99 6.97 -6.38 -9.69
N ALA A 100 7.80 -5.57 -9.02
CA ALA A 100 8.35 -5.89 -7.70
C ALA A 100 7.30 -6.30 -6.64
N ASP A 101 6.15 -5.62 -6.59
CA ASP A 101 5.08 -5.96 -5.62
C ASP A 101 4.33 -7.24 -6.01
N ARG A 102 4.17 -7.50 -7.32
CA ARG A 102 3.58 -8.74 -7.83
C ARG A 102 4.51 -9.92 -7.54
N GLN A 103 5.81 -9.73 -7.77
CA GLN A 103 6.84 -10.73 -7.51
C GLN A 103 7.00 -11.00 -6.00
N ASP A 104 6.99 -9.98 -5.14
CA ASP A 104 7.01 -10.19 -3.67
C ASP A 104 5.86 -11.07 -3.20
N LEU A 105 4.63 -10.81 -3.67
CA LEU A 105 3.47 -11.62 -3.31
C LEU A 105 3.58 -13.06 -3.83
N TRP A 106 4.00 -13.23 -5.08
CA TRP A 106 4.14 -14.54 -5.71
C TRP A 106 5.18 -15.40 -5.02
N GLU A 107 6.39 -14.87 -4.83
CA GLU A 107 7.51 -15.58 -4.22
C GLU A 107 7.26 -15.86 -2.73
N ALA A 108 6.59 -14.96 -2.00
CA ALA A 108 6.21 -15.22 -0.62
C ALA A 108 5.29 -16.45 -0.53
N ILE A 109 4.31 -16.58 -1.43
CA ILE A 109 3.43 -17.74 -1.46
C ILE A 109 4.18 -19.02 -1.84
N GLU A 110 5.08 -18.97 -2.83
CA GLU A 110 5.90 -20.14 -3.21
C GLU A 110 6.85 -20.60 -2.10
N ALA A 111 7.38 -19.65 -1.32
CA ALA A 111 8.25 -19.94 -0.17
C ALA A 111 7.49 -20.46 1.06
N GLY A 112 6.15 -20.55 1.02
CA GLY A 112 5.32 -20.90 2.18
C GLY A 112 5.11 -19.76 3.17
N GLU A 113 5.59 -18.56 2.85
CA GLU A 113 5.46 -17.31 3.61
C GLU A 113 4.11 -16.63 3.35
N PHE A 114 3.03 -17.37 3.61
CA PHE A 114 1.67 -16.98 3.27
C PHE A 114 1.26 -15.66 3.94
N PRO A 115 0.93 -14.60 3.18
CA PRO A 115 0.45 -13.38 3.78
C PRO A 115 -0.93 -13.53 4.39
N GLN A 116 -1.16 -12.77 5.46
CA GLN A 116 -2.33 -12.91 6.31
C GLN A 116 -2.88 -11.55 6.71
N TRP A 117 -4.20 -11.43 6.70
CA TRP A 117 -4.93 -10.27 7.19
C TRP A 117 -5.99 -10.71 8.17
N GLU A 118 -6.09 -10.02 9.29
CA GLU A 118 -7.18 -10.18 10.23
C GLU A 118 -8.38 -9.35 9.77
N LEU A 119 -9.52 -10.02 9.57
CA LEU A 119 -10.79 -9.35 9.31
C LEU A 119 -11.30 -8.78 10.63
N GLY A 120 -11.51 -7.47 10.64
CA GLY A 120 -12.04 -6.71 11.75
C GLY A 120 -13.25 -5.89 11.34
N LEU A 121 -14.15 -5.64 12.29
CA LEU A 121 -15.40 -4.90 12.09
C LEU A 121 -15.52 -3.77 13.10
N GLN A 122 -15.85 -2.58 12.63
CA GLN A 122 -16.36 -1.51 13.48
C GLN A 122 -17.89 -1.58 13.42
N ILE A 123 -18.52 -1.97 14.53
CA ILE A 123 -19.97 -2.19 14.61
C ILE A 123 -20.57 -1.16 15.56
N PHE A 124 -21.56 -0.41 15.08
CA PHE A 124 -22.21 0.64 15.86
C PHE A 124 -23.71 0.73 15.53
N THR A 125 -24.44 1.37 16.43
CA THR A 125 -25.89 1.60 16.33
C THR A 125 -26.18 2.86 15.50
N GLU A 126 -27.44 3.02 15.06
CA GLU A 126 -27.88 4.24 14.39
C GLU A 126 -27.77 5.45 15.33
N GLU A 127 -28.11 5.27 16.61
CA GLU A 127 -28.01 6.32 17.64
C GLU A 127 -26.55 6.77 17.85
N GLN A 128 -25.60 5.85 17.83
CA GLN A 128 -24.18 6.19 17.86
C GLN A 128 -23.76 6.94 16.59
N ALA A 129 -24.22 6.50 15.41
CA ALA A 129 -23.93 7.16 14.15
C ALA A 129 -24.46 8.61 14.11
N GLU A 130 -25.65 8.84 14.65
CA GLU A 130 -26.25 10.18 14.75
C GLU A 130 -25.51 11.11 15.73
N ALA A 131 -24.87 10.55 16.76
CA ALA A 131 -24.11 11.30 17.75
C ALA A 131 -22.70 11.71 17.29
N PHE A 132 -22.19 11.12 16.20
CA PHE A 132 -20.87 11.47 15.68
C PHE A 132 -20.88 12.86 15.03
N PRO A 133 -19.75 13.59 15.09
CA PRO A 133 -19.66 14.93 14.50
C PRO A 133 -19.47 14.90 12.97
N PHE A 134 -19.59 13.73 12.36
CA PHE A 134 -19.48 13.49 10.92
C PHE A 134 -20.55 12.46 10.49
N ASP A 135 -20.91 12.46 9.22
CA ASP A 135 -21.85 11.47 8.69
C ASP A 135 -21.11 10.16 8.35
N VAL A 136 -21.57 9.04 8.92
CA VAL A 136 -20.99 7.71 8.62
C VAL A 136 -21.24 7.24 7.19
N LEU A 137 -22.17 7.88 6.48
CA LEU A 137 -22.46 7.67 5.07
C LEU A 137 -21.56 8.51 4.15
N ASP A 138 -20.74 9.40 4.71
CA ASP A 138 -19.72 10.15 3.96
C ASP A 138 -18.48 9.25 3.76
N PRO A 139 -18.17 8.81 2.52
CA PRO A 139 -17.02 7.95 2.25
C PRO A 139 -15.68 8.68 2.41
N THR A 140 -15.68 10.01 2.55
CA THR A 140 -14.47 10.79 2.87
C THR A 140 -14.14 10.76 4.37
N LYS A 141 -14.98 10.13 5.19
CA LYS A 141 -14.80 10.04 6.65
C LYS A 141 -14.49 8.62 7.10
N ILE A 142 -13.43 8.49 7.91
CA ILE A 142 -13.19 7.29 8.72
C ILE A 142 -14.04 7.38 9.99
N VAL A 143 -14.27 6.22 10.61
CA VAL A 143 -14.66 6.13 12.02
C VAL A 143 -13.37 5.88 12.81
N PRO A 144 -12.87 6.86 13.59
CA PRO A 144 -11.68 6.65 14.43
C PRO A 144 -11.82 5.41 15.32
N GLU A 145 -10.75 4.65 15.49
CA GLU A 145 -10.78 3.41 16.28
C GLU A 145 -11.02 3.69 17.77
N GLU A 146 -10.76 4.92 18.20
CA GLU A 146 -10.98 5.45 19.55
C GLU A 146 -12.47 5.73 19.82
N LEU A 147 -13.28 5.96 18.78
CA LEU A 147 -14.73 6.10 18.89
C LEU A 147 -15.43 4.74 18.81
N VAL A 148 -15.03 3.92 17.83
CA VAL A 148 -15.55 2.56 17.66
C VAL A 148 -14.38 1.61 17.44
N PRO A 149 -14.05 0.75 18.43
CA PRO A 149 -12.94 -0.16 18.30
C PRO A 149 -13.20 -1.22 17.22
N VAL A 150 -12.13 -1.71 16.60
CA VAL A 150 -12.20 -2.78 15.62
C VAL A 150 -12.30 -4.13 16.34
N VAL A 151 -13.41 -4.83 16.15
CA VAL A 151 -13.62 -6.19 16.68
C VAL A 151 -13.09 -7.21 15.67
N ARG A 152 -12.15 -8.05 16.10
CA ARG A 152 -11.55 -9.11 15.30
C ARG A 152 -12.55 -10.26 15.13
N VAL A 153 -12.80 -10.69 13.89
CA VAL A 153 -13.83 -11.71 13.60
C VAL A 153 -13.33 -12.86 12.73
N GLY A 154 -12.17 -12.74 12.10
CA GLY A 154 -11.63 -13.81 11.27
C GLY A 154 -10.26 -13.50 10.71
N LYS A 155 -9.73 -14.42 9.90
CA LYS A 155 -8.42 -14.27 9.26
C LYS A 155 -8.48 -14.77 7.81
N MET A 156 -7.94 -13.97 6.90
CA MET A 156 -7.70 -14.33 5.51
C MET A 156 -6.23 -14.72 5.36
N THR A 157 -5.96 -15.80 4.63
CA THR A 157 -4.60 -16.26 4.31
C THR A 157 -4.53 -16.56 2.83
N LEU A 158 -3.59 -15.95 2.12
CA LEU A 158 -3.33 -16.25 0.71
C LEU A 158 -2.24 -17.31 0.65
N ASN A 159 -2.57 -18.50 0.16
CA ASN A 159 -1.69 -19.67 0.24
C ASN A 159 -1.46 -20.39 -1.09
N ARG A 160 -1.92 -19.79 -2.20
CA ARG A 160 -1.72 -20.35 -3.54
C ARG A 160 -1.72 -19.24 -4.58
N ASN A 161 -0.77 -19.30 -5.50
CA ASN A 161 -0.75 -18.46 -6.69
C ASN A 161 -1.75 -18.98 -7.74
N PRO A 162 -2.21 -18.14 -8.68
CA PRO A 162 -2.99 -18.61 -9.82
C PRO A 162 -2.13 -19.50 -10.72
N ASP A 163 -2.74 -20.49 -11.36
CA ASP A 163 -2.09 -21.32 -12.39
C ASP A 163 -1.97 -20.54 -13.71
N ASN A 164 -2.95 -19.68 -14.00
CA ASN A 164 -2.92 -18.81 -15.18
C ASN A 164 -3.42 -17.40 -14.87
N PHE A 165 -2.52 -16.41 -14.96
CA PHE A 165 -2.82 -15.01 -14.65
C PHE A 165 -4.01 -14.46 -15.44
N PHE A 166 -4.12 -14.75 -16.74
CA PHE A 166 -5.23 -14.23 -17.53
C PHE A 166 -6.57 -14.89 -17.18
N ALA A 167 -6.57 -16.22 -17.03
CA ALA A 167 -7.78 -16.99 -16.72
C ALA A 167 -8.35 -16.66 -15.34
N GLU A 168 -7.49 -16.39 -14.37
CA GLU A 168 -7.88 -16.20 -12.97
C GLU A 168 -7.78 -14.73 -12.54
N THR A 169 -6.64 -14.07 -12.72
CA THR A 169 -6.45 -12.70 -12.23
C THR A 169 -7.04 -11.63 -13.15
N GLU A 170 -6.86 -11.75 -14.47
CA GLU A 170 -7.38 -10.73 -15.41
C GLU A 170 -8.91 -10.84 -15.57
N GLN A 171 -9.46 -12.06 -15.54
CA GLN A 171 -10.88 -12.31 -15.76
C GLN A 171 -11.75 -12.33 -14.49
N VAL A 172 -11.16 -12.23 -13.29
CA VAL A 172 -11.96 -12.12 -12.05
C VAL A 172 -12.81 -10.85 -12.07
N ALA A 173 -14.04 -10.93 -11.57
CA ALA A 173 -14.99 -9.83 -11.48
C ALA A 173 -15.51 -9.65 -10.04
N PHE A 174 -14.98 -8.64 -9.35
CA PHE A 174 -15.53 -8.19 -8.06
C PHE A 174 -16.65 -7.18 -8.29
N CYS A 175 -17.61 -7.11 -7.36
CA CYS A 175 -18.72 -6.15 -7.42
C CYS A 175 -19.24 -5.86 -6.01
N THR A 176 -19.46 -4.58 -5.68
CA THR A 176 -20.02 -4.20 -4.37
C THR A 176 -21.45 -4.70 -4.17
N ALA A 177 -22.18 -4.98 -5.25
CA ALA A 177 -23.52 -5.55 -5.19
C ALA A 177 -23.55 -7.04 -4.82
N HIS A 178 -22.40 -7.73 -4.84
CA HIS A 178 -22.29 -9.14 -4.47
C HIS A 178 -22.24 -9.30 -2.94
N ILE A 179 -23.38 -9.10 -2.30
CA ILE A 179 -23.60 -9.36 -0.87
C ILE A 179 -24.37 -10.67 -0.67
N VAL A 180 -24.43 -11.13 0.58
CA VAL A 180 -25.16 -12.33 1.00
C VAL A 180 -26.17 -11.98 2.09
N PRO A 181 -27.24 -12.79 2.30
CA PRO A 181 -28.16 -12.59 3.42
C PRO A 181 -27.42 -12.37 4.75
N GLY A 182 -27.90 -11.41 5.53
CA GLY A 182 -27.25 -10.93 6.76
C GLY A 182 -26.41 -9.66 6.57
N ILE A 183 -26.11 -9.28 5.33
CA ILE A 183 -25.47 -8.00 4.96
C ILE A 183 -26.45 -7.23 4.07
N ASP A 184 -26.51 -5.91 4.23
CA ASP A 184 -27.26 -5.01 3.36
C ASP A 184 -26.50 -3.68 3.17
N PHE A 185 -26.99 -2.84 2.28
CA PHE A 185 -26.39 -1.56 1.94
C PHE A 185 -26.79 -0.45 2.90
N SER A 186 -26.03 0.65 2.87
CA SER A 186 -26.43 1.94 3.44
C SER A 186 -26.72 2.94 2.33
N ASN A 187 -27.13 4.15 2.70
CA ASN A 187 -27.37 5.26 1.76
C ASN A 187 -26.11 6.08 1.47
N ASP A 188 -24.91 5.53 1.67
CA ASP A 188 -23.67 6.13 1.20
C ASP A 188 -23.78 6.43 -0.31
N PRO A 189 -23.72 7.70 -0.73
CA PRO A 189 -24.03 8.09 -2.11
C PRO A 189 -22.99 7.58 -3.11
N LEU A 190 -21.75 7.32 -2.67
CA LEU A 190 -20.72 6.74 -3.53
C LEU A 190 -20.93 5.23 -3.68
N LEU A 191 -21.29 4.53 -2.59
CA LEU A 191 -21.64 3.11 -2.64
C LEU A 191 -22.81 2.85 -3.60
N GLN A 192 -23.85 3.68 -3.53
CA GLN A 192 -25.04 3.55 -4.40
C GLN A 192 -24.67 3.63 -5.89
N GLY A 193 -23.78 4.54 -6.29
CA GLY A 193 -23.26 4.60 -7.65
C GLY A 193 -22.40 3.38 -8.03
N ARG A 194 -21.61 2.85 -7.09
CA ARG A 194 -20.78 1.66 -7.29
C ARG A 194 -21.64 0.41 -7.55
N ILE A 195 -22.75 0.22 -6.83
CA ILE A 195 -23.66 -0.94 -7.03
C ILE A 195 -24.04 -1.11 -8.51
N HIS A 196 -24.24 -0.01 -9.24
CA HIS A 196 -24.49 -0.05 -10.68
C HIS A 196 -23.23 -0.36 -11.52
N SER A 197 -22.15 0.39 -11.28
CA SER A 197 -20.98 0.43 -12.18
C SER A 197 -20.26 -0.92 -12.35
N TYR A 198 -20.12 -1.71 -11.29
CA TYR A 198 -19.34 -2.94 -11.35
C TYR A 198 -19.98 -4.02 -12.22
N LEU A 199 -21.31 -4.06 -12.30
CA LEU A 199 -22.02 -4.99 -13.19
C LEU A 199 -21.91 -4.52 -14.65
N ASP A 200 -22.18 -3.23 -14.88
CA ASP A 200 -22.17 -2.62 -16.21
C ASP A 200 -20.83 -2.80 -16.93
N THR A 201 -19.71 -2.51 -16.26
CA THR A 201 -18.38 -2.59 -16.86
C THR A 201 -18.00 -4.01 -17.32
N GLN A 202 -18.57 -5.06 -16.73
CA GLN A 202 -18.26 -6.44 -17.14
C GLN A 202 -18.83 -6.79 -18.51
N LEU A 203 -19.91 -6.11 -18.93
CA LEU A 203 -20.57 -6.41 -20.20
C LEU A 203 -19.62 -6.20 -21.39
N THR A 204 -18.74 -5.20 -21.31
CA THR A 204 -17.72 -4.94 -22.33
C THR A 204 -16.40 -5.61 -21.97
N ARG A 205 -15.93 -5.50 -20.71
CA ARG A 205 -14.64 -6.05 -20.28
C ARG A 205 -14.54 -7.57 -20.44
N LEU A 206 -15.61 -8.29 -20.11
CA LEU A 206 -15.66 -9.77 -20.14
C LEU A 206 -16.59 -10.30 -21.25
N GLY A 207 -16.97 -9.44 -22.21
CA GLY A 207 -17.61 -9.86 -23.45
C GLY A 207 -19.07 -10.28 -23.34
N GLY A 208 -19.77 -9.98 -22.24
CA GLY A 208 -21.22 -10.16 -22.14
C GLY A 208 -21.73 -10.46 -20.72
N PRO A 209 -23.03 -10.81 -20.58
CA PRO A 209 -23.68 -11.00 -19.28
C PRO A 209 -23.31 -12.33 -18.59
N ASN A 210 -22.69 -13.28 -19.31
CA ASN A 210 -22.33 -14.60 -18.79
C ASN A 210 -20.94 -14.64 -18.12
N PHE A 211 -20.37 -13.50 -17.73
CA PHE A 211 -19.06 -13.45 -17.07
C PHE A 211 -19.00 -14.23 -15.74
N HIS A 212 -20.15 -14.47 -15.11
CA HIS A 212 -20.29 -15.30 -13.91
C HIS A 212 -20.05 -16.79 -14.17
N GLU A 213 -20.06 -17.24 -15.44
CA GLU A 213 -19.73 -18.62 -15.83
C GLU A 213 -18.23 -18.81 -16.15
N ILE A 214 -17.43 -17.74 -16.11
CA ILE A 214 -15.97 -17.88 -16.15
C ILE A 214 -15.54 -18.61 -14.87
N PRO A 215 -14.65 -19.64 -14.93
CA PRO A 215 -14.37 -20.50 -13.79
C PRO A 215 -14.01 -19.77 -12.49
N ILE A 216 -13.19 -18.72 -12.54
CA ILE A 216 -12.79 -17.96 -11.35
C ILE A 216 -13.93 -17.16 -10.70
N ASN A 217 -14.98 -16.84 -11.46
CA ASN A 217 -16.16 -16.08 -11.01
C ASN A 217 -17.32 -16.99 -10.62
N SER A 218 -17.22 -18.29 -10.91
CA SER A 218 -18.33 -19.23 -10.74
C SER A 218 -18.59 -19.50 -9.27
N SER A 219 -19.86 -19.44 -8.87
CA SER A 219 -20.27 -19.86 -7.52
C SER A 219 -19.95 -21.34 -7.31
N ILE A 220 -19.41 -21.67 -6.14
CA ILE A 220 -19.28 -23.07 -5.69
C ILE A 220 -20.64 -23.68 -5.33
N ALA A 221 -21.65 -22.85 -5.03
CA ALA A 221 -23.01 -23.29 -4.74
C ALA A 221 -23.84 -23.34 -6.04
N PRO A 222 -24.76 -24.33 -6.19
CA PRO A 222 -25.61 -24.43 -7.37
C PRO A 222 -26.46 -23.17 -7.58
N VAL A 223 -26.43 -22.60 -8.78
CA VAL A 223 -27.25 -21.44 -9.16
C VAL A 223 -28.33 -21.88 -10.14
N ASN A 224 -29.60 -21.70 -9.77
CA ASN A 224 -30.75 -21.98 -10.63
C ASN A 224 -31.65 -20.75 -10.70
N ASN A 225 -31.86 -20.24 -11.91
CA ASN A 225 -32.72 -19.09 -12.17
C ASN A 225 -33.35 -19.20 -13.58
N ASN A 226 -34.10 -18.17 -13.96
CA ASN A 226 -34.80 -18.10 -15.25
C ASN A 226 -34.05 -17.31 -16.35
N GLN A 227 -32.82 -16.84 -16.10
CA GLN A 227 -32.01 -16.15 -17.11
C GLN A 227 -31.49 -17.14 -18.16
N ARG A 228 -31.44 -16.73 -19.44
CA ARG A 228 -31.04 -17.57 -20.59
C ARG A 228 -30.20 -16.76 -21.58
N ASP A 229 -29.60 -17.48 -22.52
CA ASP A 229 -28.88 -16.96 -23.67
C ASP A 229 -27.68 -16.08 -23.30
N GLY A 230 -27.41 -15.02 -24.08
CA GLY A 230 -26.24 -14.16 -23.92
C GLY A 230 -24.97 -14.76 -24.55
N MET A 231 -23.96 -13.90 -24.76
CA MET A 231 -22.69 -14.29 -25.36
C MET A 231 -21.97 -15.33 -24.50
N HIS A 232 -21.31 -16.32 -25.15
CA HIS A 232 -20.55 -17.39 -24.50
C HIS A 232 -21.30 -18.14 -23.39
N ARG A 233 -22.61 -18.39 -23.56
CA ARG A 233 -23.39 -19.22 -22.64
C ARG A 233 -22.78 -20.63 -22.55
N GLN A 234 -22.32 -21.01 -21.37
CA GLN A 234 -21.74 -22.33 -21.09
C GLN A 234 -22.78 -23.30 -20.53
N ALA A 235 -23.61 -22.86 -19.58
CA ALA A 235 -24.58 -23.76 -18.97
C ALA A 235 -25.74 -24.08 -19.92
N ILE A 236 -26.02 -25.38 -20.10
CA ILE A 236 -27.15 -25.88 -20.88
C ILE A 236 -28.32 -26.16 -19.93
N HIS A 237 -29.27 -25.23 -19.85
CA HIS A 237 -30.49 -25.43 -19.06
C HIS A 237 -31.42 -26.45 -19.71
N ARG A 238 -31.86 -27.44 -18.94
CA ARG A 238 -32.81 -28.46 -19.39
C ARG A 238 -34.25 -28.03 -19.12
N GLY A 239 -35.17 -28.52 -19.94
CA GLY A 239 -36.61 -28.28 -19.80
C GLY A 239 -37.13 -27.21 -20.76
N ARG A 240 -38.44 -26.93 -20.66
CA ARG A 240 -39.17 -26.07 -21.60
C ARG A 240 -39.60 -24.71 -21.01
N VAL A 241 -38.99 -24.30 -19.88
CA VAL A 241 -39.39 -23.11 -19.12
C VAL A 241 -38.19 -22.21 -18.81
N SER A 242 -38.42 -20.90 -18.91
CA SER A 242 -37.47 -19.83 -18.60
C SER A 242 -38.17 -18.61 -17.98
N TYR A 243 -39.27 -18.82 -17.25
CA TYR A 243 -40.07 -17.76 -16.64
C TYR A 243 -40.74 -18.23 -15.34
N GLU A 244 -41.16 -17.27 -14.52
CA GLU A 244 -41.89 -17.47 -13.27
C GLU A 244 -43.03 -16.45 -13.18
N PRO A 245 -44.22 -16.82 -12.65
CA PRO A 245 -44.62 -18.16 -12.22
C PRO A 245 -44.88 -19.11 -13.40
N ASN A 246 -44.73 -20.43 -13.20
CA ASN A 246 -44.98 -21.44 -14.24
C ASN A 246 -45.59 -22.74 -13.68
N SER A 247 -46.45 -23.40 -14.45
CA SER A 247 -46.96 -24.75 -14.13
C SER A 247 -46.26 -25.86 -14.90
N LEU A 248 -45.62 -25.54 -16.03
CA LEU A 248 -45.05 -26.52 -16.96
C LEU A 248 -43.79 -27.21 -16.42
N ALA A 249 -43.11 -26.60 -15.44
CA ALA A 249 -42.00 -27.19 -14.69
C ALA A 249 -42.34 -27.33 -13.19
N GLY A 250 -43.64 -27.35 -12.84
CA GLY A 250 -44.08 -27.50 -11.44
C GLY A 250 -43.71 -26.33 -10.54
N GLY A 251 -43.45 -25.14 -11.08
CA GLY A 251 -43.05 -23.95 -10.32
C GLY A 251 -41.54 -23.79 -10.11
N CYS A 252 -40.72 -24.75 -10.56
CA CYS A 252 -39.26 -24.66 -10.43
C CYS A 252 -38.62 -23.66 -11.43
N PRO A 253 -37.49 -23.01 -11.06
CA PRO A 253 -36.96 -22.91 -9.69
C PRO A 253 -37.86 -22.03 -8.81
N PHE A 254 -38.02 -22.40 -7.53
CA PHE A 254 -38.87 -21.66 -6.59
C PHE A 254 -38.13 -20.45 -5.99
N GLN A 255 -38.88 -19.41 -5.62
CA GLN A 255 -38.40 -18.41 -4.67
C GLN A 255 -38.03 -19.07 -3.34
N ALA A 256 -36.94 -18.60 -2.73
CA ALA A 256 -36.47 -19.09 -1.42
C ALA A 256 -37.37 -18.64 -0.25
N GLY A 257 -38.38 -17.80 -0.50
CA GLY A 257 -39.26 -17.26 0.53
C GLY A 257 -38.48 -16.46 1.58
N ILE A 258 -38.80 -16.66 2.86
CA ILE A 258 -38.17 -15.96 3.99
C ILE A 258 -36.67 -16.26 4.16
N SER A 259 -36.18 -17.35 3.57
CA SER A 259 -34.75 -17.69 3.59
C SER A 259 -33.96 -17.01 2.48
N GLY A 260 -34.65 -16.32 1.55
CA GLY A 260 -34.03 -15.52 0.51
C GLY A 260 -33.52 -14.18 1.02
N PHE A 261 -32.75 -13.48 0.19
CA PHE A 261 -32.33 -12.11 0.48
C PHE A 261 -33.56 -11.19 0.54
N SER A 262 -33.67 -10.42 1.63
CA SER A 262 -34.65 -9.34 1.76
C SER A 262 -33.94 -8.09 2.26
N SER A 263 -34.10 -6.99 1.53
CA SER A 263 -33.59 -5.71 1.99
C SER A 263 -34.28 -5.27 3.28
N PHE A 264 -33.53 -4.61 4.15
CA PHE A 264 -34.07 -3.97 5.34
C PHE A 264 -35.07 -2.87 4.93
N PRO A 265 -36.28 -2.85 5.51
CA PRO A 265 -37.29 -1.84 5.19
C PRO A 265 -36.93 -0.51 5.86
N GLN A 266 -35.93 0.19 5.32
CA GLN A 266 -35.48 1.47 5.86
C GLN A 266 -36.61 2.49 5.85
N PRO A 267 -36.89 3.20 6.97
CA PRO A 267 -37.80 4.32 6.96
C PRO A 267 -37.33 5.38 5.94
N ILE A 268 -38.15 5.65 4.94
CA ILE A 268 -37.86 6.67 3.91
C ILE A 268 -38.35 8.00 4.46
N ALA A 269 -37.43 8.96 4.67
CA ALA A 269 -37.81 10.35 4.91
C ALA A 269 -38.39 10.96 3.61
N GLU A 270 -39.44 11.78 3.75
CA GLU A 270 -40.31 12.21 2.65
C GLU A 270 -39.62 13.11 1.59
N ASP A 271 -38.47 13.72 1.93
CA ASP A 271 -37.74 14.61 1.04
C ASP A 271 -36.60 13.89 0.30
N LYS A 272 -36.59 13.99 -1.03
CA LYS A 272 -35.49 13.51 -1.89
C LYS A 272 -34.29 14.46 -1.81
N VAL A 273 -33.61 14.49 -0.66
CA VAL A 273 -32.41 15.29 -0.43
C VAL A 273 -31.13 14.44 -0.50
N ARG A 274 -30.00 15.08 -0.83
CA ARG A 274 -28.68 14.44 -0.93
C ARG A 274 -27.99 14.44 0.43
N GLY A 275 -28.23 13.42 1.25
CA GLY A 275 -27.55 13.23 2.55
C GLY A 275 -27.82 14.35 3.55
N LYS A 276 -26.88 14.56 4.49
CA LYS A 276 -26.79 15.72 5.39
C LYS A 276 -25.74 16.71 4.84
N PRO A 277 -26.09 17.64 3.94
CA PRO A 277 -25.11 18.47 3.23
C PRO A 277 -24.18 19.24 4.16
N GLU A 278 -24.68 19.65 5.32
CA GLU A 278 -23.94 20.37 6.35
C GLU A 278 -22.80 19.54 6.98
N LEU A 279 -22.99 18.23 7.16
CA LEU A 279 -21.95 17.33 7.67
C LEU A 279 -20.98 16.90 6.57
N PHE A 280 -21.45 16.80 5.32
CA PHE A 280 -20.59 16.53 4.16
C PHE A 280 -19.70 17.73 3.80
N ALA A 281 -20.04 18.94 4.23
CA ALA A 281 -19.29 20.17 3.97
C ALA A 281 -18.02 20.33 4.83
N ASP A 282 -17.79 19.46 5.80
CA ASP A 282 -16.51 19.38 6.51
C ASP A 282 -15.49 18.61 5.67
N HIS A 283 -14.43 19.29 5.27
CA HIS A 283 -13.42 18.78 4.36
C HIS A 283 -12.02 18.69 4.97
N TYR A 284 -11.82 19.25 6.17
CA TYR A 284 -10.49 19.47 6.72
C TYR A 284 -10.27 18.75 8.05
N SER A 285 -11.31 18.54 8.86
CA SER A 285 -11.13 18.03 10.23
C SER A 285 -10.42 16.67 10.29
N GLN A 286 -10.77 15.72 9.40
CA GLN A 286 -10.11 14.42 9.37
C GLN A 286 -8.78 14.41 8.61
N ALA A 287 -8.55 15.37 7.72
CA ALA A 287 -7.20 15.60 7.18
C ALA A 287 -6.27 16.12 8.29
N THR A 288 -6.76 17.02 9.14
CA THR A 288 -6.05 17.51 10.33
C THR A 288 -5.82 16.38 11.34
N LEU A 289 -6.83 15.54 11.63
CA LEU A 289 -6.66 14.35 12.45
C LEU A 289 -5.54 13.46 11.90
N PHE A 290 -5.57 13.15 10.61
CA PHE A 290 -4.54 12.32 9.99
C PHE A 290 -3.16 12.94 10.18
N TRP A 291 -2.98 14.21 9.79
CA TRP A 291 -1.73 14.95 9.95
C TRP A 291 -1.21 14.94 11.39
N GLN A 292 -2.06 15.25 12.37
CA GLN A 292 -1.69 15.33 13.77
C GLN A 292 -1.31 13.96 14.36
N SER A 293 -1.80 12.88 13.75
CA SER A 293 -1.51 11.50 14.16
C SER A 293 -0.18 10.96 13.62
N GLN A 294 0.48 11.70 12.73
CA GLN A 294 1.74 11.29 12.12
C GLN A 294 2.94 11.62 13.02
N THR A 295 3.95 10.75 13.00
CA THR A 295 5.27 11.02 13.58
C THR A 295 5.98 12.17 12.85
N PRO A 296 7.03 12.79 13.45
CA PRO A 296 7.81 13.82 12.76
C PRO A 296 8.39 13.37 11.41
N VAL A 297 8.81 12.10 11.30
CA VAL A 297 9.33 11.51 10.04
C VAL A 297 8.21 11.42 8.99
N GLU A 298 7.05 10.87 9.36
CA GLU A 298 5.90 10.78 8.44
C GLU A 298 5.42 12.16 7.98
N LYS A 299 5.44 13.16 8.86
CA LYS A 299 5.12 14.56 8.50
C LYS A 299 6.10 15.12 7.48
N ALA A 300 7.40 14.87 7.66
CA ALA A 300 8.43 15.28 6.71
C ALA A 300 8.21 14.62 5.33
N HIS A 301 7.86 13.33 5.30
CA HIS A 301 7.53 12.63 4.05
C HIS A 301 6.30 13.21 3.36
N ILE A 302 5.24 13.53 4.11
CA ILE A 302 4.03 14.16 3.55
C ILE A 302 4.36 15.54 2.95
N ILE A 303 5.14 16.36 3.66
CA ILE A 303 5.62 17.66 3.14
C ILE A 303 6.41 17.45 1.83
N ALA A 304 7.34 16.49 1.82
CA ALA A 304 8.17 16.19 0.66
C ALA A 304 7.35 15.69 -0.53
N ALA A 305 6.32 14.86 -0.30
CA ALA A 305 5.42 14.35 -1.32
C ALA A 305 4.59 15.47 -1.95
N PHE A 306 3.93 16.31 -1.13
CA PHE A 306 3.20 17.49 -1.64
C PHE A 306 4.14 18.43 -2.40
N ARG A 307 5.34 18.70 -1.89
CA ARG A 307 6.35 19.51 -2.58
C ARG A 307 6.68 18.90 -3.94
N PHE A 308 7.04 17.61 -4.00
CA PHE A 308 7.42 16.93 -5.24
C PHE A 308 6.31 17.00 -6.29
N GLU A 309 5.08 16.64 -5.90
CA GLU A 309 3.91 16.64 -6.79
C GLU A 309 3.64 18.04 -7.32
N LEU A 310 3.63 19.04 -6.44
CA LEU A 310 3.36 20.43 -6.80
C LEU A 310 4.48 21.07 -7.63
N THR A 311 5.74 20.67 -7.46
CA THR A 311 6.85 21.14 -8.30
C THR A 311 6.63 20.81 -9.79
N ARG A 312 5.91 19.74 -10.11
CA ARG A 312 5.64 19.34 -11.50
C ARG A 312 4.49 20.13 -12.14
N ILE A 313 3.70 20.86 -11.34
CA ILE A 313 2.52 21.60 -11.79
C ILE A 313 2.92 22.91 -12.43
N GLN A 314 2.62 23.06 -13.72
CA GLN A 314 3.07 24.21 -14.50
C GLN A 314 2.29 25.48 -14.13
N VAL A 315 0.97 25.37 -13.94
CA VAL A 315 0.11 26.52 -13.61
C VAL A 315 0.27 26.92 -12.14
N VAL A 316 0.90 28.08 -11.90
CA VAL A 316 1.17 28.63 -10.56
C VAL A 316 -0.10 28.78 -9.72
N ALA A 317 -1.21 29.22 -10.33
CA ALA A 317 -2.48 29.41 -9.63
C ALA A 317 -3.01 28.11 -9.00
N ILE A 318 -2.75 26.94 -9.61
CA ILE A 318 -3.12 25.64 -9.04
C ILE A 318 -2.31 25.41 -7.75
N ARG A 319 -0.99 25.59 -7.81
CA ARG A 319 -0.11 25.45 -6.63
C ARG A 319 -0.56 26.35 -5.48
N GLN A 320 -0.87 27.61 -5.78
CA GLN A 320 -1.38 28.56 -4.78
C GLN A 320 -2.71 28.12 -4.18
N ARG A 321 -3.67 27.64 -4.98
CA ARG A 321 -4.94 27.12 -4.44
C ARG A 321 -4.71 25.90 -3.54
N VAL A 322 -3.81 24.98 -3.91
CA VAL A 322 -3.48 23.84 -3.03
C VAL A 322 -2.88 24.31 -1.71
N LEU A 323 -1.91 25.24 -1.73
CA LEU A 323 -1.35 25.83 -0.50
C LEU A 323 -2.42 26.50 0.38
N SER A 324 -3.38 27.17 -0.24
CA SER A 324 -4.54 27.80 0.42
C SER A 324 -5.43 26.76 1.11
N LEU A 325 -5.60 25.57 0.53
CA LEU A 325 -6.31 24.46 1.16
C LEU A 325 -5.49 23.80 2.29
N LEU A 326 -4.18 23.60 2.12
CA LEU A 326 -3.31 23.02 3.15
C LEU A 326 -3.29 23.87 4.42
N LEU A 327 -3.42 25.19 4.29
CA LEU A 327 -3.56 26.12 5.41
C LEU A 327 -4.77 25.85 6.32
N ASN A 328 -5.85 25.30 5.76
CA ASN A 328 -7.02 24.88 6.55
C ASN A 328 -6.79 23.56 7.29
N VAL A 329 -5.73 22.83 6.95
CA VAL A 329 -5.34 21.60 7.64
C VAL A 329 -4.32 21.91 8.72
N ASP A 330 -3.20 22.54 8.35
CA ASP A 330 -2.11 22.89 9.24
C ASP A 330 -1.18 23.97 8.65
N LYS A 331 -0.74 24.92 9.50
CA LYS A 331 0.10 26.04 9.09
C LYS A 331 1.57 25.65 8.86
N GLU A 332 2.13 24.77 9.67
CA GLU A 332 3.51 24.30 9.52
C GLU A 332 3.67 23.54 8.21
N LEU A 333 2.72 22.66 7.90
CA LEU A 333 2.64 21.95 6.62
C LEU A 333 2.64 22.93 5.44
N ALA A 334 1.67 23.84 5.39
CA ALA A 334 1.51 24.74 4.26
C ALA A 334 2.74 25.66 4.09
N THR A 335 3.31 26.13 5.20
CA THR A 335 4.53 26.96 5.19
C THR A 335 5.72 26.19 4.66
N SER A 336 5.89 24.93 5.07
CA SER A 336 7.02 24.09 4.65
C SER A 336 6.95 23.74 3.17
N VAL A 337 5.76 23.39 2.67
CA VAL A 337 5.53 23.14 1.23
C VAL A 337 5.75 24.43 0.43
N ALA A 338 5.20 25.57 0.87
CA ALA A 338 5.39 26.85 0.18
C ALA A 338 6.87 27.25 0.09
N LYS A 339 7.62 27.10 1.19
CA LYS A 339 9.08 27.34 1.23
C LYS A 339 9.81 26.44 0.23
N GLY A 340 9.50 25.16 0.19
CA GLY A 340 10.10 24.20 -0.74
C GLY A 340 9.79 24.51 -2.22
N LEU A 341 8.67 25.16 -2.50
CA LEU A 341 8.27 25.61 -3.84
C LEU A 341 8.78 27.03 -4.18
N GLY A 342 9.38 27.74 -3.23
CA GLY A 342 9.77 29.14 -3.40
C GLY A 342 8.57 30.08 -3.60
N LEU A 343 7.43 29.78 -2.98
CA LEU A 343 6.19 30.56 -3.09
C LEU A 343 5.86 31.26 -1.76
N GLU A 344 5.24 32.43 -1.86
CA GLU A 344 4.57 33.03 -0.71
C GLU A 344 3.28 32.27 -0.38
N LEU A 345 2.95 32.26 0.91
CA LEU A 345 1.75 31.59 1.39
C LEU A 345 0.51 32.44 1.08
N PRO A 346 -0.47 31.93 0.30
CA PRO A 346 -1.70 32.66 0.02
C PRO A 346 -2.62 32.70 1.25
N PRO A 347 -3.70 33.50 1.24
CA PRO A 347 -4.74 33.40 2.25
C PRO A 347 -5.34 31.99 2.30
N ALA A 348 -5.81 31.57 3.48
CA ALA A 348 -6.50 30.31 3.65
C ALA A 348 -7.78 30.26 2.80
N ALA A 349 -8.09 29.09 2.24
CA ALA A 349 -9.26 28.92 1.38
C ALA A 349 -10.55 29.06 2.20
N HIS A 350 -11.62 29.55 1.58
CA HIS A 350 -12.91 29.65 2.23
C HIS A 350 -13.43 28.28 2.69
N ILE A 351 -13.83 28.16 3.95
CA ILE A 351 -14.45 26.96 4.52
C ILE A 351 -15.95 27.00 4.22
N VAL A 352 -16.46 25.98 3.53
CA VAL A 352 -17.86 25.93 3.07
C VAL A 352 -18.85 25.68 4.22
N SER A 353 -18.45 24.89 5.21
CA SER A 353 -19.29 24.60 6.38
C SER A 353 -19.38 25.80 7.32
N ASN A 354 -20.59 26.08 7.80
CA ASN A 354 -20.83 27.06 8.88
C ASN A 354 -20.88 26.39 10.26
N LEU A 355 -20.74 25.06 10.33
CA LEU A 355 -20.69 24.34 11.59
C LEU A 355 -19.30 24.45 12.22
N PRO A 356 -19.19 24.42 13.57
CA PRO A 356 -17.89 24.29 14.23
C PRO A 356 -17.15 23.05 13.71
N ALA A 357 -15.89 23.21 13.34
CA ALA A 357 -15.06 22.10 12.90
C ALA A 357 -14.90 21.07 14.04
N PRO A 358 -15.14 19.77 13.78
CA PRO A 358 -14.88 18.74 14.77
C PRO A 358 -13.40 18.72 15.18
N THR A 359 -13.15 18.57 16.47
CA THR A 359 -11.81 18.32 17.00
C THR A 359 -11.69 16.85 17.38
N TYR A 360 -10.59 16.22 16.98
CA TYR A 360 -10.27 14.84 17.32
C TYR A 360 -8.95 14.81 18.07
N GLU A 361 -8.84 13.90 19.04
CA GLU A 361 -7.53 13.54 19.57
C GLU A 361 -6.73 12.78 18.50
N PRO A 362 -5.40 12.92 18.44
CA PRO A 362 -4.57 12.12 17.54
C PRO A 362 -4.86 10.63 17.68
N SER A 363 -4.97 9.94 16.55
CA SER A 363 -5.26 8.50 16.47
C SER A 363 -3.98 7.75 16.04
N PRO A 364 -3.28 7.09 16.96
CA PRO A 364 -2.07 6.34 16.62
C PRO A 364 -2.28 5.32 15.50
N ALA A 365 -3.48 4.76 15.37
CA ALA A 365 -3.83 3.78 14.34
C ALA A 365 -3.67 4.29 12.88
N LEU A 366 -3.53 5.61 12.68
CA LEU A 366 -3.32 6.23 11.36
C LEU A 366 -1.84 6.29 10.96
N SER A 367 -0.92 6.21 11.92
CA SER A 367 0.52 6.16 11.66
C SER A 367 0.94 4.75 11.24
N LEU A 368 1.81 4.64 10.24
CA LEU A 368 2.46 3.39 9.82
C LEU A 368 3.32 2.81 10.96
N PHE A 369 3.96 3.68 11.74
CA PHE A 369 4.84 3.25 12.84
C PHE A 369 4.08 2.67 14.03
N SER A 370 2.76 2.78 14.07
CA SER A 370 1.94 2.24 15.17
C SER A 370 1.88 0.72 15.20
N ARG A 371 2.09 0.06 14.04
CA ARG A 371 2.00 -1.40 13.90
C ARG A 371 3.11 -1.94 12.97
N PRO A 372 4.37 -1.97 13.42
CA PRO A 372 5.48 -2.48 12.62
C PRO A 372 5.42 -3.99 12.36
N GLY A 373 4.46 -4.70 12.97
CA GLY A 373 4.31 -6.15 12.85
C GLY A 373 5.25 -6.94 13.75
N GLN A 374 5.54 -8.18 13.37
CA GLN A 374 6.60 -8.95 14.02
C GLN A 374 7.95 -8.38 13.59
N THR A 375 8.65 -7.78 14.54
CA THR A 375 9.98 -7.20 14.34
C THR A 375 11.02 -8.32 14.34
N GLY A 376 11.80 -8.43 13.26
CA GLY A 376 12.83 -9.45 13.05
C GLY A 376 13.36 -9.39 11.61
N ILE A 377 14.21 -10.35 11.23
CA ILE A 377 14.81 -10.40 9.89
C ILE A 377 14.11 -11.38 8.94
N HIS A 378 13.10 -12.10 9.43
CA HIS A 378 12.34 -13.07 8.64
C HIS A 378 11.76 -12.44 7.36
N THR A 379 11.97 -13.09 6.21
CA THR A 379 11.66 -12.61 4.85
C THR A 379 12.39 -11.36 4.35
N ARG A 380 13.27 -10.75 5.15
CA ARG A 380 14.03 -9.57 4.72
C ARG A 380 15.10 -9.98 3.71
N ARG A 381 15.19 -9.24 2.60
CA ARG A 381 16.16 -9.51 1.53
C ARG A 381 17.47 -8.78 1.81
N VAL A 382 18.59 -9.50 1.81
CA VAL A 382 19.92 -8.92 2.08
C VAL A 382 20.84 -9.20 0.90
N ALA A 383 21.39 -8.14 0.29
CA ALA A 383 22.41 -8.30 -0.74
C ALA A 383 23.78 -8.50 -0.09
N ILE A 384 24.51 -9.54 -0.50
CA ILE A 384 25.90 -9.77 -0.10
C ILE A 384 26.77 -9.52 -1.33
N LEU A 385 27.48 -8.38 -1.35
CA LEU A 385 28.30 -7.97 -2.50
C LEU A 385 29.63 -8.72 -2.50
N VAL A 386 29.95 -9.37 -3.62
CA VAL A 386 31.17 -10.17 -3.81
C VAL A 386 31.83 -9.91 -5.17
N GLY A 387 33.15 -10.11 -5.23
CA GLY A 387 33.96 -10.16 -6.45
C GLY A 387 34.93 -11.35 -6.41
N ASN A 388 35.86 -11.43 -7.36
CA ASN A 388 36.94 -12.41 -7.35
C ASN A 388 37.90 -12.15 -6.17
N GLU A 389 38.47 -13.20 -5.61
CA GLU A 389 39.28 -13.20 -4.39
C GLU A 389 38.52 -12.76 -3.13
N VAL A 390 37.20 -12.99 -3.09
CA VAL A 390 36.39 -12.78 -1.88
C VAL A 390 36.76 -13.78 -0.77
N GLU A 391 36.70 -13.35 0.48
CA GLU A 391 36.87 -14.21 1.66
C GLU A 391 35.62 -15.09 1.88
N ALA A 392 35.69 -16.34 1.39
CA ALA A 392 34.53 -17.24 1.31
C ALA A 392 33.96 -17.64 2.67
N ASP A 393 34.80 -17.82 3.70
CA ASP A 393 34.37 -18.29 5.01
C ASP A 393 33.46 -17.26 5.71
N ALA A 394 33.78 -15.98 5.59
CA ALA A 394 32.94 -14.89 6.10
C ALA A 394 31.60 -14.83 5.37
N VAL A 395 31.60 -14.95 4.02
CA VAL A 395 30.38 -15.00 3.21
C VAL A 395 29.49 -16.18 3.61
N ALA A 396 30.06 -17.38 3.75
CA ALA A 396 29.33 -18.59 4.12
C ALA A 396 28.74 -18.49 5.53
N THR A 397 29.48 -17.91 6.48
CA THR A 397 29.03 -17.66 7.85
C THR A 397 27.83 -16.71 7.86
N VAL A 398 27.96 -15.56 7.22
CA VAL A 398 26.89 -14.56 7.14
C VAL A 398 25.65 -15.11 6.42
N TYR A 399 25.82 -15.78 5.29
CA TYR A 399 24.72 -16.36 4.53
C TYR A 399 23.95 -17.39 5.37
N THR A 400 24.66 -18.30 6.04
CA THR A 400 24.06 -19.37 6.84
C THR A 400 23.32 -18.81 8.06
N ASP A 401 23.93 -17.85 8.76
CA ASP A 401 23.33 -17.22 9.94
C ASP A 401 22.03 -16.47 9.58
N LEU A 402 22.06 -15.62 8.54
CA LEU A 402 20.87 -14.91 8.06
C LEU A 402 19.76 -15.88 7.62
N LEU A 403 20.12 -16.92 6.87
CA LEU A 403 19.16 -17.91 6.40
C LEU A 403 18.54 -18.71 7.57
N SER A 404 19.32 -19.00 8.61
CA SER A 404 18.84 -19.74 9.79
C SER A 404 17.75 -18.98 10.58
N GLU A 405 17.72 -17.66 10.46
CA GLU A 405 16.69 -16.77 11.04
C GLU A 405 15.59 -16.38 10.04
N GLY A 406 15.58 -17.01 8.85
CA GLY A 406 14.55 -16.84 7.84
C GLY A 406 14.68 -15.58 6.98
N ALA A 407 15.81 -14.87 7.04
CA ALA A 407 16.11 -13.84 6.05
C ALA A 407 16.44 -14.47 4.68
N VAL A 408 16.43 -13.65 3.64
CA VAL A 408 16.68 -14.06 2.25
C VAL A 408 17.99 -13.41 1.76
N PRO A 409 19.17 -13.93 2.17
CA PRO A 409 20.44 -13.45 1.66
C PRO A 409 20.58 -13.83 0.18
N ARG A 410 21.18 -12.93 -0.62
CA ARG A 410 21.50 -13.17 -2.04
C ARG A 410 22.93 -12.77 -2.33
N ILE A 411 23.69 -13.64 -2.97
CA ILE A 411 25.05 -13.33 -3.43
C ILE A 411 24.97 -12.49 -4.70
N VAL A 412 25.43 -11.24 -4.62
CA VAL A 412 25.38 -10.26 -5.69
C VAL A 412 26.79 -9.93 -6.15
N GLY A 413 27.08 -10.13 -7.43
CA GLY A 413 28.41 -9.88 -8.01
C GLY A 413 28.40 -8.92 -9.18
N VAL A 414 29.57 -8.56 -9.69
CA VAL A 414 29.69 -7.75 -10.92
C VAL A 414 29.08 -8.47 -12.12
N GLN A 415 29.20 -9.80 -12.17
CA GLN A 415 28.61 -10.65 -13.21
C GLN A 415 27.96 -11.91 -12.61
N LEU A 416 26.97 -12.46 -13.32
CA LEU A 416 26.40 -13.76 -13.00
C LEU A 416 27.42 -14.88 -13.28
N GLY A 417 27.29 -16.01 -12.60
CA GLY A 417 28.15 -17.17 -12.80
C GLY A 417 28.94 -17.47 -11.55
N LYS A 418 30.27 -17.59 -11.65
CA LYS A 418 31.15 -17.93 -10.52
C LYS A 418 32.21 -16.86 -10.34
N VAL A 419 32.50 -16.53 -9.09
CA VAL A 419 33.74 -15.83 -8.70
C VAL A 419 34.72 -16.84 -8.12
N ILE A 420 36.01 -16.63 -8.35
CA ILE A 420 37.06 -17.43 -7.70
C ILE A 420 37.33 -16.82 -6.34
N THR A 421 37.21 -17.57 -5.25
CA THR A 421 37.43 -17.11 -3.88
C THR A 421 38.92 -16.97 -3.58
N HIS A 422 39.27 -16.31 -2.47
CA HIS A 422 40.68 -16.13 -2.07
C HIS A 422 41.43 -17.47 -1.88
N ASP A 423 40.74 -18.53 -1.46
CA ASP A 423 41.29 -19.89 -1.35
C ASP A 423 41.25 -20.71 -2.67
N GLY A 424 40.89 -20.08 -3.79
CA GLY A 424 40.90 -20.67 -5.14
C GLY A 424 39.68 -21.54 -5.48
N LYS A 425 38.64 -21.58 -4.64
CA LYS A 425 37.38 -22.28 -4.92
C LYS A 425 36.46 -21.41 -5.76
N ALA A 426 35.35 -21.98 -6.22
CA ALA A 426 34.33 -21.23 -6.94
C ALA A 426 33.11 -20.97 -6.04
N LEU A 427 32.65 -19.72 -6.01
CA LEU A 427 31.41 -19.30 -5.36
C LEU A 427 30.41 -18.86 -6.44
N ASP A 428 29.20 -19.41 -6.41
CA ASP A 428 28.14 -19.04 -7.34
C ASP A 428 27.53 -17.68 -6.99
N VAL A 429 27.47 -16.79 -7.97
CA VAL A 429 26.76 -15.52 -7.91
C VAL A 429 25.33 -15.73 -8.37
N GLU A 430 24.37 -15.29 -7.59
CA GLU A 430 22.95 -15.51 -7.85
C GLU A 430 22.35 -14.45 -8.78
N ILE A 431 22.90 -13.23 -8.75
CA ILE A 431 22.46 -12.11 -9.57
C ILE A 431 23.58 -11.08 -9.73
N SER A 432 23.66 -10.44 -10.89
CA SER A 432 24.60 -9.34 -11.09
C SER A 432 24.08 -8.04 -10.48
N LEU A 433 24.97 -7.10 -10.18
CA LEU A 433 24.64 -5.73 -9.77
C LEU A 433 23.73 -5.02 -10.78
N GLU A 434 23.91 -5.30 -12.07
CA GLU A 434 23.09 -4.74 -13.15
C GLU A 434 21.62 -5.21 -13.06
N ALA A 435 21.40 -6.49 -12.79
CA ALA A 435 20.07 -7.10 -12.74
C ALA A 435 19.41 -7.06 -11.35
N GLY A 436 20.21 -6.86 -10.29
CA GLY A 436 19.77 -6.79 -8.90
C GLY A 436 19.94 -5.40 -8.33
N PRO A 437 19.12 -4.40 -8.69
CA PRO A 437 19.21 -3.04 -8.16
C PRO A 437 18.99 -2.99 -6.64
N SER A 438 19.62 -2.03 -5.97
CA SER A 438 19.61 -1.88 -4.50
C SER A 438 18.21 -1.80 -3.89
N VAL A 439 17.24 -1.23 -4.61
CA VAL A 439 15.87 -1.06 -4.15
C VAL A 439 15.14 -2.38 -3.86
N LEU A 440 15.59 -3.52 -4.41
CA LEU A 440 15.02 -4.86 -4.15
C LEU A 440 15.41 -5.42 -2.78
N TYR A 441 16.42 -4.86 -2.13
CA TYR A 441 16.98 -5.39 -0.88
C TYR A 441 16.64 -4.49 0.29
N ASP A 442 16.41 -5.07 1.45
CA ASP A 442 16.15 -4.35 2.70
C ASP A 442 17.46 -3.89 3.38
N ALA A 443 18.60 -4.53 3.06
CA ALA A 443 19.94 -4.14 3.52
C ALA A 443 21.05 -4.67 2.59
N VAL A 444 22.29 -4.24 2.84
CA VAL A 444 23.48 -4.70 2.11
C VAL A 444 24.65 -5.06 3.04
N ILE A 445 25.40 -6.08 2.66
CA ILE A 445 26.66 -6.50 3.27
C ILE A 445 27.74 -6.47 2.18
N VAL A 446 28.86 -5.78 2.43
CA VAL A 446 30.03 -5.78 1.56
C VAL A 446 31.06 -6.75 2.12
N ALA A 447 31.27 -7.88 1.44
CA ALA A 447 32.23 -8.89 1.86
C ALA A 447 33.69 -8.41 1.68
N GLY A 448 34.58 -8.92 2.53
CA GLY A 448 36.01 -8.64 2.46
C GLY A 448 36.73 -9.41 1.34
N GLY A 449 38.02 -9.13 1.20
CA GLY A 449 38.90 -9.69 0.16
C GLY A 449 39.37 -8.59 -0.77
N ASP A 450 40.67 -8.29 -0.75
CA ASP A 450 41.21 -7.10 -1.43
C ASP A 450 41.00 -7.12 -2.94
N GLY A 451 41.11 -8.29 -3.58
CA GLY A 451 40.78 -8.45 -5.00
C GLY A 451 39.28 -8.21 -5.28
N SER A 452 38.41 -8.69 -4.39
CA SER A 452 36.95 -8.60 -4.52
C SER A 452 36.52 -7.14 -4.43
N VAL A 453 37.03 -6.44 -3.42
CA VAL A 453 36.77 -5.01 -3.22
C VAL A 453 37.37 -4.19 -4.36
N LYS A 454 38.56 -4.53 -4.87
CA LYS A 454 39.15 -3.86 -6.03
C LYS A 454 38.30 -4.00 -7.29
N GLU A 455 37.72 -5.18 -7.51
CA GLU A 455 36.79 -5.42 -8.62
C GLU A 455 35.50 -4.60 -8.45
N LEU A 456 34.90 -4.60 -7.26
CA LEU A 456 33.72 -3.79 -6.94
C LEU A 456 33.99 -2.28 -7.07
N LEU A 457 35.17 -1.81 -6.68
CA LEU A 457 35.58 -0.40 -6.82
C LEU A 457 35.73 0.04 -8.28
N ALA A 458 35.95 -0.91 -9.20
CA ALA A 458 36.03 -0.65 -10.63
C ALA A 458 34.65 -0.59 -11.30
N ASP A 459 33.58 -1.01 -10.61
CA ASP A 459 32.20 -0.97 -11.09
C ASP A 459 31.40 0.17 -10.43
N ALA A 460 30.97 1.13 -11.24
CA ALA A 460 30.16 2.25 -10.77
C ALA A 460 28.82 1.81 -10.16
N HIS A 461 28.26 0.68 -10.61
CA HIS A 461 27.02 0.14 -10.05
C HIS A 461 27.18 -0.26 -8.59
N ALA A 462 28.34 -0.80 -8.18
CA ALA A 462 28.59 -1.16 -6.78
C ALA A 462 28.63 0.08 -5.87
N LEU A 463 29.27 1.15 -6.33
CA LEU A 463 29.33 2.44 -5.62
C LEU A 463 27.94 3.08 -5.50
N GLU A 464 27.17 3.09 -6.59
CA GLU A 464 25.79 3.60 -6.59
C GLU A 464 24.87 2.75 -5.71
N PHE A 465 25.06 1.42 -5.72
CA PHE A 465 24.27 0.50 -4.90
C PHE A 465 24.37 0.87 -3.42
N VAL A 466 25.58 1.02 -2.88
CA VAL A 466 25.77 1.35 -1.45
C VAL A 466 25.34 2.78 -1.12
N ARG A 467 25.51 3.75 -2.03
CA ARG A 467 24.96 5.11 -1.87
C ARG A 467 23.45 5.10 -1.75
N LEU A 468 22.76 4.39 -2.65
CA LEU A 468 21.31 4.27 -2.61
C LEU A 468 20.82 3.53 -1.35
N GLN A 469 21.54 2.51 -0.87
CA GLN A 469 21.22 1.87 0.41
C GLN A 469 21.30 2.88 1.57
N TYR A 470 22.35 3.69 1.60
CA TYR A 470 22.54 4.72 2.62
C TYR A 470 21.43 5.77 2.56
N ARG A 471 21.19 6.36 1.37
CA ARG A 471 20.14 7.36 1.12
C ARG A 471 18.76 6.85 1.47
N HIS A 472 18.48 5.59 1.15
CA HIS A 472 17.23 4.96 1.51
C HIS A 472 17.18 4.54 2.98
N CYS A 473 18.11 4.98 3.82
CA CYS A 473 18.11 4.73 5.26
C CYS A 473 18.14 3.23 5.64
N LYS A 474 18.72 2.38 4.78
CA LYS A 474 18.82 0.93 4.97
C LYS A 474 20.10 0.55 5.71
N PRO A 475 20.10 -0.53 6.52
CA PRO A 475 21.32 -1.00 7.16
C PRO A 475 22.41 -1.41 6.16
N ILE A 476 23.66 -1.09 6.50
CA ILE A 476 24.85 -1.44 5.71
C ILE A 476 25.85 -2.09 6.64
N MET A 477 26.41 -3.23 6.24
CA MET A 477 27.54 -3.85 6.91
C MET A 477 28.72 -3.97 5.95
N ALA A 478 29.94 -3.75 6.43
CA ALA A 478 31.16 -3.96 5.67
C ALA A 478 32.18 -4.76 6.49
N ILE A 479 32.73 -5.80 5.87
CA ILE A 479 33.64 -6.75 6.52
C ILE A 479 35.06 -6.54 5.98
N GLY A 480 36.02 -6.33 6.88
CA GLY A 480 37.44 -6.19 6.56
C GLY A 480 37.69 -5.09 5.53
N SER A 481 38.30 -5.45 4.39
CA SER A 481 38.59 -4.49 3.32
C SER A 481 37.35 -3.92 2.62
N GLY A 482 36.15 -4.50 2.82
CA GLY A 482 34.88 -3.99 2.30
C GLY A 482 34.56 -2.55 2.72
N VAL A 483 35.10 -2.09 3.85
CA VAL A 483 34.96 -0.70 4.32
C VAL A 483 35.48 0.31 3.28
N THR A 484 36.47 -0.08 2.47
CA THR A 484 37.04 0.76 1.41
C THR A 484 35.99 1.14 0.36
N LEU A 485 35.04 0.25 0.05
CA LEU A 485 33.97 0.53 -0.89
C LEU A 485 33.05 1.64 -0.35
N LEU A 486 32.68 1.57 0.93
CA LEU A 486 31.84 2.59 1.58
C LEU A 486 32.54 3.95 1.58
N HIS A 487 33.83 3.99 1.92
CA HIS A 487 34.62 5.22 1.88
C HIS A 487 34.70 5.79 0.45
N LYS A 488 34.92 4.95 -0.57
CA LYS A 488 34.97 5.40 -1.97
C LYS A 488 33.63 5.89 -2.49
N ALA A 489 32.55 5.33 -1.96
CA ALA A 489 31.19 5.72 -2.25
C ALA A 489 30.72 6.94 -1.44
N ASP A 490 31.61 7.58 -0.67
CA ASP A 490 31.31 8.74 0.17
C ASP A 490 30.17 8.47 1.17
N VAL A 491 30.03 7.23 1.63
CA VAL A 491 29.04 6.84 2.65
C VAL A 491 29.54 7.29 4.03
N PRO A 492 28.86 8.23 4.71
CA PRO A 492 29.25 8.66 6.05
C PRO A 492 29.08 7.53 7.07
N THR A 493 30.00 7.47 8.04
CA THR A 493 29.93 6.53 9.19
C THR A 493 29.31 7.18 10.43
N THR A 494 29.00 8.47 10.36
CA THR A 494 28.37 9.25 11.43
C THR A 494 27.06 9.85 10.93
N LEU A 495 26.12 10.03 11.85
CA LEU A 495 24.88 10.75 11.61
C LEU A 495 25.15 12.25 11.37
N PRO A 496 24.16 13.00 10.83
CA PRO A 496 24.30 14.43 10.56
C PRO A 496 24.65 15.29 11.79
N ASP A 497 24.34 14.80 13.00
CA ASP A 497 24.67 15.45 14.27
C ASP A 497 26.08 15.09 14.81
N GLY A 498 26.82 14.26 14.07
CA GLY A 498 28.16 13.80 14.42
C GLY A 498 28.19 12.56 15.34
N SER A 499 27.04 12.04 15.76
CA SER A 499 26.97 10.77 16.51
C SER A 499 27.23 9.56 15.62
N VAL A 500 27.51 8.40 16.21
CA VAL A 500 27.76 7.16 15.46
C VAL A 500 26.47 6.68 14.81
N ASP A 501 26.56 6.28 13.54
CA ASP A 501 25.45 5.65 12.86
C ASP A 501 25.39 4.15 13.18
N GLU A 502 24.50 3.76 14.08
CA GLU A 502 24.36 2.38 14.56
C GLU A 502 23.96 1.37 13.46
N ALA A 503 23.51 1.84 12.30
CA ALA A 503 23.16 1.00 11.16
C ALA A 503 24.22 0.97 10.06
N ILE A 504 25.40 1.55 10.31
CA ILE A 504 26.63 1.32 9.53
C ILE A 504 27.56 0.47 10.38
N ILE A 505 27.60 -0.82 10.09
CA ILE A 505 28.34 -1.81 10.88
C ILE A 505 29.64 -2.16 10.17
N LEU A 506 30.76 -1.75 10.76
CA LEU A 506 32.10 -2.03 10.25
C LEU A 506 32.73 -3.09 11.15
N VAL A 507 33.14 -4.21 10.56
CA VAL A 507 33.70 -5.35 11.31
C VAL A 507 34.94 -5.89 10.62
N ASP A 508 35.70 -6.68 11.37
CA ASP A 508 36.72 -7.60 10.85
C ASP A 508 36.35 -9.04 11.24
N ASP A 509 37.19 -10.02 10.87
CA ASP A 509 36.93 -11.43 11.17
C ASP A 509 36.84 -11.72 12.68
N SER A 510 37.49 -10.91 13.52
CA SER A 510 37.47 -11.09 14.98
C SER A 510 36.20 -10.56 15.65
N THR A 511 35.47 -9.67 14.97
CA THR A 511 34.27 -8.99 15.46
C THR A 511 33.01 -9.35 14.65
N LEU A 512 33.13 -10.30 13.72
CA LEU A 512 32.07 -10.66 12.78
C LEU A 512 30.79 -11.12 13.48
N GLU A 513 30.89 -11.94 14.54
CA GLU A 513 29.74 -12.47 15.28
C GLU A 513 28.93 -11.35 15.95
N ASP A 514 29.59 -10.48 16.71
CA ASP A 514 28.97 -9.34 17.38
C ASP A 514 28.38 -8.34 16.38
N GLY A 515 29.10 -8.08 15.29
CA GLY A 515 28.62 -7.18 14.25
C GLY A 515 27.45 -7.75 13.46
N LEU A 516 27.41 -9.06 13.21
CA LEU A 516 26.26 -9.71 12.59
C LEU A 516 25.03 -9.65 13.50
N SER A 517 25.21 -9.81 14.82
CA SER A 517 24.14 -9.57 15.80
C SER A 517 23.60 -8.14 15.75
N ASN A 518 24.49 -7.14 15.65
CA ASN A 518 24.09 -5.74 15.51
C ASN A 518 23.43 -5.45 14.16
N PHE A 519 23.90 -6.06 13.08
CA PHE A 519 23.28 -5.96 11.75
C PHE A 519 21.86 -6.52 11.74
N LYS A 520 21.62 -7.68 12.37
CA LYS A 520 20.28 -8.25 12.49
C LYS A 520 19.33 -7.36 13.28
N LYS A 521 19.80 -6.73 14.37
CA LYS A 521 19.02 -5.72 15.11
C LYS A 521 18.68 -4.51 14.23
N ALA A 522 19.64 -4.00 13.46
CA ALA A 522 19.40 -2.90 12.54
C ALA A 522 18.41 -3.27 11.43
N LEU A 523 18.53 -4.46 10.85
CA LEU A 523 17.61 -4.96 9.84
C LEU A 523 16.18 -5.14 10.38
N ALA A 524 16.03 -5.60 11.62
CA ALA A 524 14.74 -5.72 12.29
C ALA A 524 14.05 -4.36 12.55
N ALA A 525 14.83 -3.27 12.68
CA ALA A 525 14.32 -1.90 12.85
C ALA A 525 13.79 -1.27 11.54
N HIS A 526 13.89 -1.99 10.41
CA HIS A 526 13.47 -1.58 9.06
C HIS A 526 14.28 -0.43 8.43
N ARG A 527 14.33 0.76 9.05
CA ARG A 527 14.96 1.98 8.51
C ARG A 527 15.48 2.92 9.59
N PHE A 528 16.53 3.67 9.26
CA PHE A 528 17.18 4.65 10.14
C PHE A 528 16.99 6.07 9.61
N PHE A 529 15.79 6.61 9.80
CA PHE A 529 15.40 7.93 9.27
C PHE A 529 16.16 9.11 9.87
N THR A 530 16.98 8.90 10.90
CA THR A 530 17.93 9.90 11.40
C THR A 530 18.98 10.30 10.36
N ARG A 531 19.19 9.49 9.32
CA ARG A 531 20.03 9.80 8.16
C ARG A 531 19.37 10.70 7.13
N GLU A 532 18.04 10.79 7.16
CA GLU A 532 17.30 11.45 6.08
C GLU A 532 17.50 12.97 6.15
N LEU A 533 18.04 13.52 5.07
CA LEU A 533 18.31 14.94 4.91
C LEU A 533 17.67 15.45 3.63
N ASP A 534 17.26 16.71 3.66
CA ASP A 534 16.66 17.42 2.52
C ASP A 534 17.35 18.79 2.36
N PRO A 535 18.30 18.95 1.40
CA PRO A 535 18.69 17.97 0.38
C PRO A 535 19.57 16.81 0.92
N PRO A 536 19.62 15.66 0.22
CA PRO A 536 20.46 14.52 0.59
C PRO A 536 21.97 14.83 0.42
N ILE A 537 22.81 14.21 1.27
CA ILE A 537 24.27 14.48 1.34
C ILE A 537 25.17 13.43 0.67
N ALA A 538 24.63 12.25 0.36
CA ALA A 538 25.32 11.12 -0.28
C ALA A 538 24.39 10.48 -1.31
#